data_AF-A0A930EZA6-F1
#
_entry.id   AF-A0A930EZA6-F1
#
_cell.length_a   1.000
_cell.length_b   1.000
_cell.length_c   1.000
_cell.angle_alpha   90.00
_cell.angle_beta   90.00
_cell.angle_gamma   90.00
#
_symmetry.space_group_name_H-M   'P 1'
#
loop_
_entity.id
_entity.type
_entity.pdbx_description
1 polymer ?
#
loop_
_entity_poly.entity_id
_entity_poly.type
_entity_poly.pdbx_seq_one_letter_code
_entity_poly.pdbx_strand_id
1 'polypeptide(L)'
;MSVASYLRLQYPNVLFCHIANERKTSIQQGAKLKRLGVRAGMPDILIFQPNKTYSGLAIELKIKPNKPTKNQLEVLTMLSNNNWNTAVCYDFEEVKTLIDNHLK
;
A
#
# COMPACT_ATOMS: atom_id res chain seq x y z
N MET A 1 10.84 13.57 -3.39
CA MET A 1 9.91 13.10 -4.44
C MET A 1 8.90 12.15 -3.80
N SER A 2 7.62 12.16 -4.20
CA SER A 2 6.63 11.22 -3.65
C SER A 2 6.62 9.90 -4.43
N VAL A 3 6.17 8.80 -3.81
CA VAL A 3 6.02 7.50 -4.49
C VAL A 3 5.05 7.58 -5.66
N ALA A 4 3.94 8.31 -5.50
CA ALA A 4 2.97 8.53 -6.57
C ALA A 4 3.57 9.30 -7.76
N SER A 5 4.39 10.33 -7.49
CA SER A 5 5.12 11.06 -8.53
C SER A 5 6.10 10.14 -9.28
N TYR A 6 6.82 9.30 -8.55
CA TYR A 6 7.76 8.34 -9.12
C TYR A 6 7.06 7.34 -10.06
N LEU A 7 5.97 6.71 -9.60
CA LEU A 7 5.16 5.79 -10.40
C LEU A 7 4.64 6.46 -11.68
N ARG A 8 4.08 7.68 -11.58
CA ARG A 8 3.57 8.41 -12.75
C ARG A 8 4.66 8.74 -13.78
N LEU A 9 5.88 9.02 -13.33
CA LEU A 9 6.99 9.40 -14.21
C LEU A 9 7.67 8.19 -14.85
N GLN A 10 7.95 7.14 -14.07
CA GLN A 10 8.73 5.99 -14.54
C GLN A 10 7.84 4.89 -15.13
N TYR A 11 6.60 4.77 -14.65
CA TYR A 11 5.67 3.69 -15.00
C TYR A 11 4.28 4.27 -15.35
N PRO A 12 4.17 5.13 -16.38
CA PRO A 12 2.95 5.91 -16.66
C PRO A 12 1.70 5.06 -16.95
N ASN A 13 1.89 3.81 -17.37
CA ASN A 13 0.81 2.88 -17.71
C ASN A 13 0.43 1.93 -16.56
N VAL A 14 1.07 2.03 -15.40
CA VAL A 14 0.80 1.16 -14.26
C VAL A 14 -0.37 1.69 -13.44
N LEU A 15 -1.36 0.83 -13.22
CA LEU A 15 -2.49 1.12 -12.35
C LEU A 15 -2.07 1.00 -10.88
N PHE A 16 -2.23 2.09 -10.13
CA PHE A 16 -1.98 2.12 -8.69
C PHE A 16 -2.96 3.06 -7.98
N CYS A 17 -3.12 2.90 -6.68
CA CYS A 17 -3.81 3.88 -5.82
C CYS A 17 -3.11 4.05 -4.48
N HIS A 18 -3.22 5.25 -3.92
CA HIS A 18 -2.91 5.51 -2.51
C HIS A 18 -4.19 5.38 -1.68
N ILE A 19 -4.15 4.57 -0.62
CA ILE A 19 -5.26 4.39 0.30
C ILE A 19 -5.11 5.37 1.46
N ALA A 20 -5.81 6.50 1.41
CA ALA A 20 -5.76 7.56 2.42
C ALA A 20 -6.56 7.22 3.69
N ASN A 21 -6.20 6.13 4.38
CA ASN A 21 -6.86 5.66 5.60
C ASN A 21 -6.51 6.47 6.86
N GLU A 22 -5.40 7.20 6.83
CA GLU A 22 -4.89 8.08 7.90
C GLU A 22 -5.75 9.35 8.13
N ARG A 23 -6.83 9.55 7.38
CA ARG A 23 -7.64 10.78 7.41
C ARG A 23 -8.44 10.92 8.72
N LYS A 24 -8.44 12.14 9.28
CA LYS A 24 -9.34 12.49 10.38
C LYS A 24 -10.78 12.56 9.87
N THR A 25 -11.70 11.95 10.60
CA THR A 25 -13.14 11.98 10.30
C THR A 25 -13.94 12.13 11.59
N SER A 26 -15.17 12.67 11.49
CA SER A 26 -16.11 12.62 12.61
C SER A 26 -16.52 11.17 12.90
N ILE A 27 -16.97 10.87 14.13
CA ILE A 27 -17.41 9.53 14.52
C ILE A 27 -18.50 9.01 13.55
N GLN A 28 -19.46 9.86 13.20
CA GLN A 28 -20.54 9.54 12.28
C GLN A 28 -20.02 9.19 10.88
N GLN A 29 -19.08 9.99 10.36
CA GLN A 29 -18.49 9.76 9.04
C GLN A 29 -17.61 8.51 9.04
N GLY A 30 -16.83 8.27 10.10
CA GLY A 30 -16.03 7.06 10.27
C GLY A 30 -16.91 5.80 10.30
N ALA A 31 -18.03 5.83 11.02
CA ALA A 31 -19.01 4.74 11.03
C ALA A 31 -19.63 4.51 9.63
N LYS A 32 -19.97 5.58 8.90
CA LYS A 32 -20.44 5.50 7.53
C LYS A 32 -19.40 4.86 6.61
N LEU A 33 -18.15 5.29 6.68
CA LEU A 33 -17.05 4.77 5.86
C LEU A 33 -16.80 3.28 6.12
N LYS A 34 -16.83 2.83 7.38
CA LYS A 34 -16.74 1.41 7.73
C LYS A 34 -17.88 0.60 7.10
N ARG A 35 -19.12 1.12 7.13
CA ARG A 35 -20.27 0.48 6.44
C ARG A 35 -20.12 0.45 4.92
N LEU A 36 -19.43 1.43 4.34
CA LEU A 36 -19.11 1.47 2.92
C LEU A 36 -17.88 0.61 2.54
N GLY A 37 -17.32 -0.15 3.49
CA GLY A 37 -16.24 -1.11 3.22
C GLY A 37 -14.83 -0.58 3.47
N VAL A 38 -14.66 0.61 4.07
CA VAL A 38 -13.32 1.06 4.48
C VAL A 38 -12.77 0.10 5.54
N ARG A 39 -11.73 -0.64 5.17
CA ARG A 39 -11.03 -1.58 6.02
C ARG A 39 -9.85 -0.89 6.71
N ALA A 40 -9.80 -0.99 8.04
CA ALA A 40 -8.65 -0.52 8.80
C ALA A 40 -7.41 -1.37 8.48
N GLY A 41 -6.26 -0.72 8.36
CA GLY A 41 -4.99 -1.38 8.06
C GLY A 41 -4.75 -1.72 6.60
N MET A 42 -5.57 -1.23 5.65
CA MET A 42 -5.18 -1.30 4.24
C MET A 42 -3.83 -0.61 4.02
N PRO A 43 -2.94 -1.20 3.20
CA PRO A 43 -1.63 -0.63 2.89
C PRO A 43 -1.75 0.73 2.21
N ASP A 44 -0.77 1.60 2.44
CA ASP A 44 -0.75 2.95 1.87
C ASP A 44 -0.80 2.95 0.34
N ILE A 45 -0.13 2.01 -0.32
CA ILE A 45 -0.04 1.98 -1.78
C ILE A 45 -0.34 0.57 -2.29
N LEU A 46 -1.24 0.49 -3.26
CA LEU A 46 -1.54 -0.73 -4.02
C LEU A 46 -1.19 -0.50 -5.48
N ILE A 47 -0.41 -1.41 -6.04
CA ILE A 47 -0.07 -1.49 -7.46
C ILE A 47 -0.69 -2.78 -7.99
N PHE A 48 -1.62 -2.64 -8.93
CA PHE A 48 -2.46 -3.74 -9.43
C PHE A 48 -1.83 -4.52 -10.58
N GLN A 49 -0.60 -4.15 -10.98
CA GLN A 49 0.11 -4.83 -12.05
C GLN A 49 0.68 -6.17 -11.53
N PRO A 50 0.24 -7.32 -12.06
CA PRO A 50 0.88 -8.60 -11.75
C PRO A 50 2.25 -8.70 -12.43
N ASN A 51 3.09 -9.58 -11.90
CA ASN A 51 4.33 -10.01 -12.57
C ASN A 51 4.38 -11.55 -12.63
N LYS A 52 5.55 -12.11 -12.98
CA LYS A 52 5.72 -13.57 -13.13
C LYS A 52 5.44 -14.37 -11.85
N THR A 53 5.57 -13.72 -10.68
CA THR A 53 5.49 -14.39 -9.38
C THR A 53 4.27 -13.96 -8.59
N TYR A 54 3.90 -12.68 -8.64
CA TYR A 54 2.92 -12.06 -7.75
C TYR A 54 1.75 -11.45 -8.51
N SER A 55 0.57 -11.52 -7.88
CA SER A 55 -0.71 -10.99 -8.39
C SER A 55 -0.78 -9.45 -8.36
N GLY A 56 0.08 -8.80 -7.58
CA GLY A 56 0.13 -7.35 -7.38
C GLY A 56 1.16 -7.00 -6.30
N LEU A 57 1.32 -5.71 -6.03
CA LEU A 57 2.24 -5.19 -5.01
C LEU A 57 1.50 -4.28 -4.03
N ALA A 58 1.70 -4.52 -2.74
CA ALA A 58 1.17 -3.73 -1.64
C ALA A 58 2.30 -3.22 -0.76
N ILE A 59 2.29 -1.91 -0.49
CA ILE A 59 3.35 -1.22 0.23
C ILE A 59 2.72 -0.43 1.38
N GLU A 60 3.18 -0.73 2.59
CA GLU A 60 2.91 0.04 3.79
C GLU A 60 4.13 0.92 4.10
N LEU A 61 3.92 2.23 4.26
CA LEU A 61 4.98 3.18 4.53
C LEU A 61 5.08 3.46 6.02
N LYS A 62 6.30 3.45 6.55
CA LYS A 62 6.57 3.81 7.94
C LYS A 62 7.76 4.76 8.05
N ILE A 63 7.84 5.43 9.18
CA ILE A 63 8.98 6.25 9.57
C ILE A 63 9.46 5.72 10.92
N LYS A 64 10.75 5.38 11.04
CA LYS A 64 11.31 4.90 12.31
C LYS A 64 11.11 5.96 13.41
N PRO A 65 10.75 5.56 14.65
CA PRO A 65 10.68 4.19 15.17
C PRO A 65 9.30 3.52 15.03
N ASN A 66 8.37 4.10 14.28
CA ASN A 66 7.00 3.58 14.17
C ASN A 66 6.99 2.20 13.50
N LYS A 67 6.12 1.32 13.98
CA LYS A 67 5.93 -0.04 13.45
C LYS A 67 4.53 -0.18 12.85
N PRO A 68 4.32 -1.12 11.91
CA PRO A 68 2.99 -1.45 11.43
C PRO A 68 2.08 -1.86 12.60
N THR A 69 0.84 -1.39 12.58
CA THR A 69 -0.17 -1.77 13.56
C THR A 69 -0.61 -3.21 13.34
N LYS A 70 -1.28 -3.82 14.34
CA LYS A 70 -1.81 -5.19 14.22
C LYS A 70 -2.71 -5.37 12.98
N ASN A 71 -3.59 -4.40 12.71
CA ASN A 71 -4.50 -4.46 11.57
C ASN A 71 -3.75 -4.36 10.23
N GLN A 72 -2.68 -3.57 10.17
CA GLN A 72 -1.82 -3.48 8.98
C GLN A 72 -1.11 -4.82 8.71
N LEU A 73 -0.54 -5.42 9.75
CA LEU A 73 0.08 -6.75 9.64
C LEU A 73 -0.93 -7.80 9.18
N GLU A 74 -2.15 -7.80 9.72
CA GLU A 74 -3.21 -8.73 9.32
C GLU A 74 -3.56 -8.59 7.82
N VAL A 75 -3.75 -7.36 7.33
CA VAL A 75 -4.06 -7.14 5.91
C VAL A 75 -2.89 -7.51 5.00
N LEU A 76 -1.65 -7.20 5.39
CA LEU A 76 -0.47 -7.63 4.63
C LEU A 76 -0.38 -9.16 4.57
N THR A 77 -0.63 -9.87 5.67
CA THR A 77 -0.70 -11.34 5.68
C THR A 77 -1.82 -11.86 4.75
N MET A 78 -3.00 -11.25 4.78
CA MET A 78 -4.09 -11.64 3.88
C MET A 78 -3.73 -11.42 2.40
N LEU A 79 -3.07 -10.32 2.06
CA LEU A 79 -2.62 -10.04 0.70
C LEU A 79 -1.55 -11.04 0.27
N SER A 80 -0.57 -11.31 1.14
CA SER A 80 0.47 -12.31 0.91
C SER A 80 -0.12 -13.70 0.65
N ASN A 81 -1.12 -14.11 1.43
CA ASN A 81 -1.86 -15.37 1.22
C ASN A 81 -2.62 -15.42 -0.12
N ASN A 82 -2.91 -14.26 -0.72
CA ASN A 82 -3.50 -14.13 -2.06
C ASN A 82 -2.42 -13.90 -3.14
N ASN A 83 -1.17 -14.28 -2.86
CA ASN A 83 -0.02 -14.17 -3.75
C ASN A 83 0.32 -12.72 -4.16
N TRP A 84 0.04 -11.74 -3.31
CA TRP A 84 0.57 -10.38 -3.50
C TRP A 84 1.98 -10.26 -2.93
N ASN A 85 2.81 -9.45 -3.58
CA ASN A 85 4.05 -8.98 -2.99
C ASN A 85 3.70 -7.92 -1.94
N THR A 86 4.16 -8.09 -0.71
CA THR A 86 3.79 -7.20 0.40
C THR A 86 5.04 -6.75 1.13
N ALA A 87 5.19 -5.46 1.39
CA ALA A 87 6.31 -4.95 2.17
C ALA A 87 5.92 -3.77 3.06
N VAL A 88 6.68 -3.63 4.15
CA VAL A 88 6.74 -2.40 4.94
C VAL A 88 8.05 -1.71 4.59
N CYS A 89 7.98 -0.47 4.11
CA CYS A 89 9.15 0.32 3.73
C CYS A 89 9.30 1.53 4.64
N TYR A 90 10.55 1.87 4.97
CA TYR A 90 10.87 2.94 5.92
C TYR A 90 11.47 4.19 5.27
N ASP A 91 11.87 4.08 4.00
CA ASP A 91 12.37 5.20 3.22
C ASP A 91 12.02 5.06 1.73
N PHE A 92 12.28 6.12 0.97
CA PHE A 92 11.94 6.19 -0.44
C PHE A 92 12.77 5.23 -1.32
N GLU A 93 14.04 4.97 -0.97
CA GLU A 93 14.90 4.10 -1.80
C GLU A 93 14.50 2.63 -1.65
N GLU A 94 14.09 2.20 -0.46
CA GLU A 94 13.47 0.89 -0.24
C GLU A 94 12.22 0.71 -1.13
N VAL A 95 11.31 1.70 -1.11
CA VAL A 95 10.09 1.67 -1.93
C VAL A 95 10.41 1.62 -3.41
N LYS A 96 11.33 2.47 -3.87
CA LYS A 96 11.75 2.54 -5.27
C LYS A 96 12.33 1.21 -5.74
N THR A 97 13.24 0.62 -4.95
CA THR A 97 13.86 -0.68 -5.27
C THR A 97 12.81 -1.78 -5.37
N LEU A 98 11.85 -1.79 -4.44
CA LEU A 98 10.76 -2.77 -4.44
C LEU A 98 9.85 -2.63 -5.67
N ILE A 99 9.47 -1.41 -6.02
CA ILE A 99 8.65 -1.11 -7.21
C ILE A 99 9.40 -1.54 -8.48
N ASP A 100 10.68 -1.18 -8.58
CA ASP A 100 11.53 -1.53 -9.72
C ASP A 100 11.64 -3.05 -9.91
N ASN A 101 11.90 -3.78 -8.84
CA ASN A 101 12.01 -5.24 -8.89
C ASN A 101 10.68 -5.91 -9.26
N HIS A 102 9.54 -5.26 -8.97
CA HIS A 102 8.23 -5.81 -9.26
C HIS A 102 7.75 -5.51 -10.69
N LEU A 103 8.09 -4.34 -11.24
CA LEU A 103 7.56 -3.82 -12.50
C LEU A 103 8.50 -3.91 -13.71
N LYS A 104 9.81 -4.07 -13.49
CA LYS A 104 10.79 -4.31 -14.58
C LYS A 104 10.76 -5.77 -15.02
#